data_AF-A0A378MVA3-F1
#
_entry.id   AF-A0A378MVA3-F1
#
_cell.length_a   1.000
_cell.length_b   1.000
_cell.length_c   1.000
_cell.angle_alpha   90.00
_cell.angle_beta   90.00
_cell.angle_gamma   90.00
#
_symmetry.space_group_name_H-M   'P 1'
#
loop_
_entity.id
_entity.type
_entity.pdbx_description
1 polymer ?
#
loop_
_entity_poly.entity_id
_entity_poly.type
_entity_poly.pdbx_seq_one_letter_code
_entity_poly.pdbx_strand_id
1 'polypeptide(L)'
;MLKKILIALGLAGVIACGGLFYGYQKLTSLAEHPITVQPNQLFVLEKGVSSQKLAALLEEQGIVTHDDADLIPYLMRLYPELSKFKAGAYSLAGLTTVKDLLAHLSSGKEVQLNVQFIEGKTFKIWRNN
;
A
#
# COMPACT_ATOMS: atom_id res chain seq x y z
N MET A 1 17.64 -12.63 -46.03
CA MET A 1 16.44 -12.54 -45.17
C MET A 1 16.78 -12.64 -43.67
N LEU A 2 17.57 -13.63 -43.25
CA LEU A 2 17.90 -13.87 -41.83
C LEU A 2 18.58 -12.70 -41.08
N LYS A 3 19.54 -12.01 -41.70
CA LYS A 3 20.21 -10.83 -41.08
C LYS A 3 19.22 -9.71 -40.72
N LYS A 4 18.20 -9.46 -41.55
CA LYS A 4 17.18 -8.44 -41.30
C LYS A 4 16.25 -8.84 -40.14
N ILE A 5 15.90 -10.13 -40.05
CA ILE A 5 15.11 -10.69 -38.95
C ILE A 5 15.87 -10.60 -37.63
N LEU A 6 17.18 -10.91 -37.63
CA LEU A 6 18.01 -10.78 -36.43
C LEU A 6 18.14 -9.33 -35.95
N ILE A 7 18.28 -8.37 -36.87
CA ILE A 7 18.31 -6.94 -36.54
C ILE A 7 16.95 -6.49 -35.99
N ALA A 8 15.84 -6.89 -36.62
CA ALA A 8 14.50 -6.57 -36.16
C ALA A 8 14.20 -7.17 -34.78
N LEU A 9 14.62 -8.41 -34.53
CA LEU A 9 14.48 -9.08 -33.24
C LEU A 9 15.34 -8.41 -32.16
N GLY A 10 16.57 -8.03 -32.51
CA GLY A 10 17.46 -7.26 -31.62
C GLY A 10 16.87 -5.91 -31.25
N LEU A 11 16.31 -5.18 -32.23
CA LEU A 11 15.65 -3.90 -31.99
C LEU A 11 14.40 -4.06 -31.12
N ALA A 12 13.58 -5.08 -31.38
CA ALA A 12 12.42 -5.40 -30.56
C ALA A 12 12.83 -5.77 -29.12
N GLY A 13 13.91 -6.51 -28.95
CA GLY A 13 14.48 -6.83 -27.65
C GLY A 13 14.93 -5.59 -26.87
N VAL A 14 15.61 -4.65 -27.52
CA VAL A 14 16.03 -3.38 -26.91
C VAL A 14 14.81 -2.56 -26.47
N ILE A 15 13.77 -2.47 -27.30
CA ILE A 15 12.54 -1.76 -26.95
C ILE A 15 11.85 -2.43 -25.76
N ALA A 16 11.76 -3.76 -25.74
CA ALA A 16 11.18 -4.52 -24.64
C ALA A 16 11.96 -4.31 -23.33
N CYS A 17 13.29 -4.40 -23.36
CA CYS A 17 14.14 -4.13 -22.20
C CYS A 17 14.00 -2.70 -21.70
N GLY A 18 13.95 -1.71 -22.61
CA GLY A 18 13.74 -0.31 -22.25
C GLY A 18 12.39 -0.08 -21.58
N GLY A 19 11.32 -0.69 -22.09
CA GLY A 19 9.99 -0.62 -21.48
C GLY A 19 9.93 -1.24 -20.09
N LEU A 20 10.53 -2.42 -19.91
CA LEU A 20 10.61 -3.08 -18.60
C LEU A 20 11.42 -2.26 -17.60
N PHE A 21 12.56 -1.70 -18.02
CA PHE A 21 13.40 -0.87 -17.17
C PHE A 21 12.67 0.42 -16.74
N TYR A 22 11.96 1.07 -17.67
CA TYR A 22 11.16 2.25 -17.36
C TYR A 22 10.03 1.94 -16.37
N GLY A 23 9.30 0.84 -16.57
CA GLY A 23 8.26 0.40 -15.66
C GLY A 23 8.78 0.11 -14.26
N TYR A 24 9.93 -0.59 -14.16
CA TYR A 24 10.60 -0.86 -12.89
C TYR A 24 11.03 0.43 -12.18
N GLN A 25 11.64 1.36 -12.91
CA GLN A 25 12.10 2.63 -12.34
C GLN A 25 10.91 3.47 -11.85
N LYS A 26 9.81 3.51 -12.62
CA LYS A 26 8.58 4.20 -12.19
C LYS A 26 8.06 3.62 -10.89
N LEU A 27 7.88 2.29 -10.79
CA LEU A 27 7.40 1.65 -9.56
C LEU A 27 8.33 1.91 -8.36
N THR A 28 9.64 1.88 -8.58
CA THR A 28 10.60 2.15 -7.51
C THR A 28 10.52 3.60 -7.02
N SER A 29 10.30 4.56 -7.92
CA SER A 29 10.06 5.96 -7.56
C SER A 29 8.79 6.14 -6.72
N LEU A 30 7.72 5.39 -7.01
CA LEU A 30 6.49 5.45 -6.20
C LEU A 30 6.70 5.00 -4.77
N ALA A 31 7.59 4.03 -4.56
CA ALA A 31 7.89 3.53 -3.22
C ALA A 31 8.44 4.66 -2.33
N GLU A 32 9.16 5.62 -2.92
CA GLU A 32 9.74 6.78 -2.24
C GLU A 32 8.86 8.03 -2.30
N HIS A 33 7.70 7.97 -2.97
CA HIS A 33 6.81 9.12 -3.02
C HIS A 33 6.28 9.49 -1.63
N PRO A 34 6.23 10.81 -1.33
CA PRO A 34 5.78 11.28 -0.03
C PRO A 34 4.27 11.06 0.12
N ILE A 35 3.87 10.62 1.30
CA ILE A 35 2.45 10.47 1.67
C ILE A 35 1.98 11.64 2.52
N THR A 36 0.69 11.96 2.44
CA THR A 36 0.07 12.99 3.28
C THR A 36 -0.62 12.32 4.47
N VAL A 37 0.02 12.33 5.64
CA VAL A 37 -0.53 11.72 6.86
C VAL A 37 -0.54 12.71 8.01
N GLN A 38 -1.64 12.70 8.77
CA GLN A 38 -1.75 13.51 9.97
C GLN A 38 -1.13 12.78 11.20
N PRO A 39 -0.59 13.51 12.19
CA PRO A 39 0.14 12.92 13.32
C PRO A 39 -0.68 11.96 14.19
N ASN A 40 -2.01 12.01 14.14
CA ASN A 40 -2.90 11.17 14.95
C ASN A 40 -3.93 10.41 14.09
N GLN A 41 -3.61 10.18 12.82
CA GLN A 41 -4.50 9.47 11.90
C GLN A 41 -4.44 7.97 12.15
N LEU A 42 -5.60 7.39 12.46
CA LEU A 42 -5.80 5.94 12.52
C LEU A 42 -6.36 5.46 11.19
N PHE A 43 -5.74 4.42 10.64
CA PHE A 43 -6.18 3.75 9.44
C PHE A 43 -6.72 2.37 9.80
N VAL A 44 -8.01 2.16 9.56
CA VAL A 44 -8.65 0.87 9.84
C VAL A 44 -8.72 0.07 8.55
N LEU A 45 -8.05 -1.08 8.54
CA LEU A 45 -8.04 -2.01 7.43
C LEU A 45 -8.97 -3.19 7.72
N GLU A 46 -10.03 -3.33 6.92
CA GLU A 46 -11.00 -4.41 7.07
C GLU A 46 -10.43 -5.78 6.64
N LYS A 47 -11.04 -6.85 7.14
CA LYS A 47 -10.72 -8.23 6.72
C LYS A 47 -11.16 -8.47 5.27
N GLY A 48 -10.32 -9.14 4.49
CA GLY A 48 -10.62 -9.50 3.11
C GLY A 48 -10.43 -8.37 2.09
N VAL A 49 -9.74 -7.29 2.45
CA VAL A 49 -9.40 -6.19 1.53
C VAL A 49 -8.32 -6.66 0.55
N SER A 50 -8.58 -6.49 -0.75
CA SER A 50 -7.60 -6.76 -1.81
C SER A 50 -6.62 -5.58 -1.95
N SER A 51 -5.48 -5.80 -2.62
CA SER A 51 -4.51 -4.73 -2.92
C SER A 51 -5.14 -3.52 -3.66
N GLN A 52 -6.11 -3.78 -4.54
CA GLN A 52 -6.84 -2.73 -5.26
C GLN A 52 -7.76 -1.94 -4.32
N LYS A 53 -8.52 -2.64 -3.46
CA LYS A 53 -9.38 -1.97 -2.49
C LYS A 53 -8.54 -1.21 -1.44
N LEU A 54 -7.36 -1.72 -1.06
CA LEU A 54 -6.44 -0.97 -0.21
C LEU A 54 -6.00 0.34 -0.87
N ALA A 55 -5.58 0.29 -2.14
CA ALA A 55 -5.18 1.48 -2.88
C ALA A 55 -6.32 2.53 -2.94
N ALA A 56 -7.54 2.09 -3.24
CA ALA A 56 -8.71 2.96 -3.24
C ALA A 56 -8.98 3.56 -1.85
N LEU A 57 -8.85 2.79 -0.78
CA LEU A 57 -9.02 3.31 0.59
C LEU A 57 -7.95 4.34 0.95
N LEU A 58 -6.69 4.13 0.52
CA LEU A 58 -5.62 5.10 0.75
C LEU A 58 -5.88 6.41 -0.01
N GLU A 59 -6.44 6.31 -1.21
CA GLU A 59 -6.84 7.46 -2.01
C GLU A 59 -8.04 8.21 -1.40
N GLU A 60 -9.10 7.49 -1.01
CA GLU A 60 -10.30 8.07 -0.38
C GLU A 60 -9.97 8.82 0.91
N GLN A 61 -8.97 8.34 1.65
CA GLN A 61 -8.47 9.00 2.87
C GLN A 61 -7.45 10.12 2.59
N GLY A 62 -7.13 10.39 1.32
CA GLY A 62 -6.18 11.41 0.89
C GLY A 62 -4.73 11.13 1.31
N ILE A 63 -4.40 9.87 1.63
CA ILE A 63 -3.07 9.46 2.09
C ILE A 63 -2.09 9.42 0.89
N VAL A 64 -2.59 8.94 -0.24
CA VAL A 64 -1.86 8.86 -1.52
C VAL A 64 -2.62 9.60 -2.60
N THR A 65 -1.91 10.03 -3.65
CA THR A 65 -2.55 10.65 -4.82
C THR A 65 -3.24 9.58 -5.68
N HIS A 66 -4.21 10.00 -6.50
CA HIS A 66 -4.91 9.11 -7.44
C HIS A 66 -3.92 8.38 -8.37
N ASP A 67 -2.93 9.10 -8.89
CA ASP A 67 -1.91 8.54 -9.80
C ASP A 67 -1.04 7.47 -9.11
N ASP A 68 -0.75 7.62 -7.82
CA ASP A 68 0.01 6.65 -7.03
C ASP A 68 -0.86 5.43 -6.70
N ALA A 69 -2.13 5.63 -6.35
CA ALA A 69 -3.07 4.58 -5.95
C ALA A 69 -3.20 3.50 -7.03
N ASP A 70 -3.36 3.89 -8.30
CA ASP A 70 -3.44 2.95 -9.42
C ASP A 70 -2.21 2.06 -9.58
N LEU A 71 -1.06 2.54 -9.13
CA LEU A 71 0.22 1.88 -9.27
C LEU A 71 0.62 1.03 -8.04
N ILE A 72 -0.02 1.25 -6.89
CA ILE A 72 0.19 0.45 -5.65
C ILE A 72 -0.01 -1.05 -5.87
N PRO A 73 -1.08 -1.54 -6.56
CA PRO A 73 -1.25 -2.97 -6.82
C PRO A 73 -0.09 -3.58 -7.62
N TYR A 74 0.48 -2.82 -8.55
CA TYR A 74 1.65 -3.26 -9.33
C TYR A 74 2.92 -3.27 -8.47
N LEU A 75 3.09 -2.28 -7.59
CA LEU A 75 4.19 -2.24 -6.63
C LEU A 75 4.15 -3.46 -5.69
N MET A 76 2.97 -3.83 -5.17
CA MET A 76 2.80 -5.02 -4.34
C MET A 76 3.05 -6.32 -5.10
N ARG A 77 2.79 -6.35 -6.41
CA ARG A 77 3.10 -7.50 -7.25
C ARG A 77 4.60 -7.62 -7.54
N LEU A 78 5.32 -6.50 -7.58
CA LEU A 78 6.77 -6.44 -7.68
C LEU A 78 7.46 -6.81 -6.35
N TYR A 79 6.92 -6.32 -5.24
CA TYR A 79 7.41 -6.53 -3.87
C TYR A 79 6.35 -7.28 -3.03
N PRO A 80 6.28 -8.62 -3.15
CA PRO A 80 5.24 -9.42 -2.49
C PRO A 80 5.30 -9.34 -0.96
N GLU A 81 6.42 -8.92 -0.38
CA GLU A 81 6.54 -8.63 1.05
C GLU A 81 5.63 -7.50 1.51
N LEU A 82 5.38 -6.49 0.66
CA LEU A 82 4.49 -5.37 0.93
C LEU A 82 3.00 -5.72 0.77
N SER A 83 2.71 -6.89 0.18
CA SER A 83 1.35 -7.40 0.00
C SER A 83 0.86 -8.24 1.19
N LYS A 84 1.72 -8.54 2.18
CA LYS A 84 1.39 -9.39 3.32
C LYS A 84 0.76 -8.61 4.49
N PHE A 85 -0.04 -7.59 4.16
CA PHE A 85 -0.73 -6.78 5.16
C PHE A 85 -1.85 -7.56 5.86
N LYS A 86 -2.11 -7.20 7.11
CA LYS A 86 -3.16 -7.80 7.94
C LYS A 86 -4.27 -6.79 8.22
N ALA A 87 -5.49 -7.29 8.37
CA ALA A 87 -6.62 -6.45 8.77
C ALA A 87 -6.50 -6.06 10.24
N GLY A 88 -6.67 -4.77 10.52
CA GLY A 88 -6.48 -4.18 11.84
C GLY A 88 -6.48 -2.66 11.81
N ALA A 89 -6.34 -2.04 12.98
CA ALA A 89 -6.22 -0.58 13.10
C ALA A 89 -4.74 -0.19 13.22
N TYR A 90 -4.24 0.66 12.33
CA TYR A 90 -2.85 1.08 12.27
C TYR A 90 -2.73 2.57 12.55
N SER A 91 -1.70 2.96 13.32
CA SER A 91 -1.32 4.37 13.43
C SER A 91 -0.46 4.74 12.23
N LEU A 92 -0.79 5.84 11.56
CA LEU A 92 -0.01 6.35 10.43
C LEU A 92 1.00 7.44 10.85
N ALA A 93 1.17 7.64 12.16
CA ALA A 93 2.03 8.68 12.71
C ALA A 93 3.50 8.46 12.34
N GLY A 94 4.12 9.50 11.76
CA GLY A 94 5.56 9.49 11.43
C GLY A 94 5.92 8.69 10.17
N LEU A 95 4.94 8.21 9.41
CA LEU A 95 5.18 7.61 8.10
C LEU A 95 5.43 8.72 7.07
N THR A 96 6.43 8.54 6.22
CA THR A 96 6.84 9.56 5.25
C THR A 96 6.68 9.11 3.80
N THR A 97 6.80 7.82 3.53
CA THR A 97 6.78 7.26 2.18
C THR A 97 5.72 6.18 1.99
N VAL A 98 5.32 5.92 0.74
CA VAL A 98 4.41 4.82 0.38
C VAL A 98 4.98 3.48 0.81
N LYS A 99 6.29 3.26 0.64
CA LYS A 99 6.96 2.03 1.07
C LYS A 99 6.85 1.84 2.58
N ASP A 100 7.12 2.88 3.38
CA ASP A 100 7.03 2.79 4.84
C ASP A 100 5.60 2.47 5.29
N LEU A 101 4.61 3.08 4.65
CA LEU A 101 3.21 2.79 4.90
C LEU A 101 2.86 1.32 4.62
N LEU A 102 3.18 0.83 3.43
CA LEU A 102 2.89 -0.57 3.06
C LEU A 102 3.68 -1.56 3.93
N ALA A 103 4.92 -1.23 4.28
CA ALA A 103 5.75 -2.03 5.19
C ALA A 103 5.17 -2.03 6.62
N HIS A 104 4.65 -0.89 7.09
CA HIS A 104 3.99 -0.78 8.39
C HIS A 104 2.73 -1.65 8.44
N LEU A 105 1.88 -1.60 7.42
CA LEU A 105 0.70 -2.46 7.27
C LEU A 105 1.09 -3.95 7.19
N SER A 106 2.18 -4.27 6.48
CA SER A 106 2.71 -5.64 6.35
C SER A 106 3.32 -6.16 7.66
N SER A 107 3.83 -5.27 8.52
CA SER A 107 4.37 -5.65 9.82
C SER A 107 3.29 -6.15 10.79
N GLY A 108 2.02 -5.79 10.57
CA GLY A 108 0.92 -6.14 11.47
C GLY A 108 0.98 -5.44 12.82
N LYS A 109 1.71 -4.31 12.93
CA LYS A 109 1.76 -3.46 14.12
C LYS A 109 0.47 -2.68 14.29
N GLU A 110 -0.57 -3.39 14.71
CA GLU A 110 -1.86 -2.82 15.02
C GLU A 110 -1.83 -2.06 16.36
N VAL A 111 -2.64 -1.02 16.45
CA VAL A 111 -2.86 -0.25 17.69
C VAL A 111 -3.73 -1.08 18.62
N GLN A 112 -3.17 -1.45 19.78
CA GLN A 112 -3.94 -2.11 20.83
C GLN A 112 -4.74 -1.06 21.61
N LEU A 113 -6.05 -1.02 21.37
CA LEU A 113 -6.96 -0.17 22.13
C LEU A 113 -7.23 -0.84 23.49
N ASN A 114 -6.76 -0.21 24.56
CA ASN A 114 -7.01 -0.69 25.92
C ASN A 114 -8.39 -0.20 26.39
N VAL A 115 -9.34 -1.12 26.53
CA VAL A 115 -10.67 -0.82 27.06
C VAL A 115 -10.58 -0.83 28.59
N GLN A 116 -10.56 0.35 29.19
CA GLN A 116 -10.66 0.48 30.65
C GLN A 116 -12.12 0.39 31.08
N PHE A 117 -12.44 -0.65 31.85
CA PHE A 117 -13.74 -0.77 32.51
C PHE A 117 -13.73 0.11 33.75
N ILE A 118 -14.45 1.23 33.68
CA ILE A 118 -14.71 2.04 34.86
C ILE A 118 -15.66 1.24 35.77
N GLU A 119 -15.19 0.83 36.95
CA GLU A 119 -15.99 0.08 37.93
C GLU A 119 -17.30 0.83 38.25
N GLY A 120 -18.42 0.10 38.24
CA GLY A 120 -19.77 0.67 38.49
C GLY A 120 -20.70 0.74 37.28
N LYS A 121 -20.23 0.46 36.05
CA LYS A 121 -21.11 0.28 34.88
C LYS A 121 -21.36 -1.19 34.56
N THR A 122 -22.61 -1.63 34.67
CA THR A 122 -23.02 -2.99 34.30
C THR A 122 -22.86 -3.24 32.79
N PHE A 123 -22.46 -4.44 32.38
CA PHE A 123 -22.32 -4.88 30.98
C PHE A 123 -23.55 -4.60 30.09
N LYS A 124 -24.74 -4.49 30.71
CA LYS A 124 -26.01 -4.15 30.04
C LYS A 124 -26.01 -2.73 29.42
N ILE A 125 -25.23 -1.80 29.96
CA ILE A 125 -25.13 -0.41 29.46
C ILE A 125 -24.22 -0.33 28.23
N TRP A 126 -23.20 -1.20 28.17
CA TRP A 126 -22.22 -1.25 27.09
C TRP A 126 -22.74 -1.91 25.81
N ARG A 127 -23.74 -2.79 25.89
CA ARG A 127 -24.31 -3.49 24.72
C ARG A 127 -25.35 -2.67 23.95
N ASN A 128 -25.89 -1.63 24.59
CA ASN A 128 -26.96 -0.79 24.03
C ASN A 128 -26.45 0.57 23.52
N ASN A 129 -25.13 0.80 23.53
CA ASN A 129 -24.46 1.92 22.87
C ASN A 129 -23.55 1.37 21.76
#